data_AF-M2Q365-F1
#
_entry.id   AF-M2Q365-F1
#
_cell.length_a   1.000
_cell.length_b   1.000
_cell.length_c   1.000
_cell.angle_alpha   90.00
_cell.angle_beta   90.00
_cell.angle_gamma   90.00
#
_symmetry.space_group_name_H-M   'P 1'
#
loop_
_entity.id
_entity.type
_entity.pdbx_description
1 polymer ?
#
loop_
_entity_poly.entity_id
_entity_poly.type
_entity_poly.pdbx_seq_one_letter_code
_entity_poly.pdbx_strand_id
1 'polypeptide(L)' 'MKMEVRKTYRVKKEIFNFKKGEILILADKGYQAYYGEYNFVFVNEEEGHQYAVLRDSSDEDMEIYGHLEEYFEEVSMTEI' A
#
# COMPACT_ATOMS: atom_id res chain seq x y z
N MET A 1 6.49 8.49 -3.01
CA MET A 1 6.64 8.32 -1.54
C MET A 1 7.25 6.96 -1.26
N LYS A 2 8.17 6.83 -0.29
CA LYS A 2 8.66 5.51 0.14
C LYS A 2 7.88 5.07 1.36
N MET A 3 6.96 4.12 1.20
CA MET A 3 6.21 3.58 2.35
C MET A 3 7.15 2.84 3.31
N GLU A 4 6.89 2.95 4.60
CA GLU A 4 7.69 2.38 5.68
C GLU A 4 6.87 1.37 6.49
N VAL A 5 7.50 0.25 6.81
CA VAL A 5 6.89 -0.80 7.63
C VAL A 5 6.59 -0.25 9.03
N ARG A 6 5.46 -0.65 9.62
CA ARG A 6 4.87 -0.19 10.89
C ARG A 6 4.38 1.25 10.90
N LYS A 7 4.29 1.92 9.75
CA LYS A 7 3.57 3.18 9.64
C LYS A 7 2.12 2.96 9.26
N THR A 8 1.29 3.91 9.65
CA THR A 8 -0.14 3.91 9.37
C THR A 8 -0.43 4.82 8.19
N TYR A 9 -1.30 4.36 7.30
CA TYR A 9 -1.64 5.02 6.06
C TYR A 9 -3.15 5.14 5.92
N ARG A 10 -3.61 6.29 5.44
CA ARG A 10 -4.98 6.48 4.96
C ARG A 10 -5.04 6.36 3.45
N VAL A 11 -6.03 5.64 2.94
CA VAL A 11 -6.29 5.52 1.50
C VAL A 11 -6.96 6.81 0.99
N LYS A 12 -6.29 7.56 0.11
CA LYS A 12 -6.78 8.81 -0.48
C LYS A 12 -7.72 8.58 -1.67
N LYS A 13 -7.44 7.53 -2.45
CA LYS A 13 -8.15 7.16 -3.68
C LYS A 13 -8.31 5.65 -3.70
N GLU A 14 -9.50 5.20 -4.06
CA GLU A 14 -9.80 3.77 -4.20
C GLU A 14 -8.85 3.13 -5.22
N ILE A 15 -8.25 2.00 -4.83
CA ILE A 15 -7.35 1.23 -5.67
C ILE A 15 -7.34 -0.22 -5.20
N PHE A 16 -7.26 -1.19 -6.12
CA PHE A 16 -7.38 -2.61 -5.80
C PHE A 16 -8.65 -2.90 -4.98
N ASN A 17 -8.49 -3.45 -3.78
CA ASN A 17 -9.57 -3.68 -2.82
C ASN A 17 -9.56 -2.65 -1.67
N PHE A 18 -8.72 -1.62 -1.73
CA PHE A 18 -8.62 -0.57 -0.73
C PHE A 18 -9.68 0.51 -0.98
N LYS A 19 -10.54 0.76 0.01
CA LYS A 19 -11.58 1.78 -0.07
C LYS A 19 -11.04 3.12 0.43
N LYS A 20 -11.50 4.21 -0.19
CA LYS A 20 -11.10 5.56 0.23
C LYS A 20 -11.49 5.81 1.68
N GLY A 21 -10.53 6.33 2.46
CA GLY A 21 -10.68 6.61 3.88
C GLY A 21 -10.28 5.44 4.80
N GLU A 22 -10.03 4.23 4.27
CA GLU A 22 -9.52 3.12 5.07
C GLU A 22 -8.17 3.48 5.70
N ILE A 23 -8.01 3.07 6.96
CA ILE A 23 -6.79 3.25 7.76
C ILE A 23 -6.10 1.89 7.88
N LEU A 24 -4.85 1.82 7.47
CA LEU A 24 -4.10 0.57 7.32
C LEU A 24 -2.71 0.72 7.89
N ILE A 25 -2.21 -0.32 8.56
CA ILE A 25 -0.81 -0.38 8.98
C ILE A 25 -0.04 -1.20 7.95
N LEU A 26 1.06 -0.67 7.42
CA LEU A 26 1.94 -1.44 6.54
C LEU A 26 2.74 -2.44 7.39
N ALA A 27 2.34 -3.71 7.39
CA ALA A 27 2.97 -4.77 8.18
C ALA A 27 4.29 -5.25 7.56
N ASP A 28 4.36 -5.35 6.24
CA ASP A 28 5.58 -5.77 5.52
C ASP A 28 5.58 -5.27 4.07
N LYS A 29 6.76 -5.24 3.44
CA LYS A 29 6.91 -4.95 2.01
C LYS A 29 8.20 -5.54 1.46
N GLY A 30 8.19 -5.94 0.19
CA GLY A 30 9.37 -6.50 -0.45
C GLY A 30 9.27 -6.64 -1.97
N TYR A 31 10.39 -6.96 -2.59
CA TYR A 31 10.45 -7.29 -4.02
C TYR A 31 10.74 -8.78 -4.19
N GLN A 32 9.85 -9.48 -4.90
CA GLN A 32 10.00 -10.89 -5.23
C GLN A 32 10.53 -11.02 -6.65
N ALA A 33 11.86 -11.05 -6.78
CA ALA A 33 12.56 -10.99 -8.08
C ALA A 33 12.15 -12.08 -9.07
N TYR A 34 11.79 -13.28 -8.59
CA TYR A 34 11.34 -14.37 -9.47
C TYR A 34 10.04 -14.03 -10.21
N TYR A 35 9.16 -13.26 -9.58
CA TYR A 35 7.86 -12.87 -10.14
C TYR A 35 7.85 -11.44 -10.68
N GLY A 36 8.89 -10.65 -10.44
CA GLY A 36 8.91 -9.23 -10.78
C GLY A 36 7.92 -8.41 -9.95
N GLU A 37 7.62 -8.84 -8.71
CA GLU A 37 6.51 -8.29 -7.93
C GLU A 37 6.97 -7.45 -6.72
N TYR A 38 6.55 -6.19 -6.67
CA TYR A 38 6.58 -5.36 -5.48
C TYR A 38 5.33 -5.63 -4.63
N ASN A 39 5.54 -6.28 -3.49
CA ASN A 39 4.50 -6.71 -2.57
C ASN A 39 4.42 -5.77 -1.37
N PHE A 40 3.19 -5.44 -0.97
CA PHE A 40 2.87 -4.69 0.24
C PHE A 40 1.80 -5.44 1.02
N VAL A 41 2.04 -5.63 2.32
CA VAL A 41 1.14 -6.33 3.22
C VAL A 41 0.60 -5.33 4.23
N PHE A 42 -0.68 -5.05 4.17
CA PHE A 42 -1.39 -4.17 5.08
C PHE A 42 -2.21 -4.97 6.08
N VAL A 43 -2.37 -4.43 7.28
CA VAL A 43 -3.31 -4.95 8.28
C VAL A 43 -4.31 -3.87 8.67
N ASN A 44 -5.58 -4.29 8.75
CA ASN A 44 -6.71 -3.52 9.29
C ASN A 44 -7.27 -4.29 10.51
N GLU A 45 -7.75 -3.57 11.52
CA GLU A 45 -8.43 -4.15 12.68
C GLU A 45 -9.71 -4.92 12.30
N GLU A 46 -10.38 -4.54 11.20
CA GLU A 46 -11.65 -5.15 10.78
C GLU A 46 -11.49 -6.29 9.76
N GLU A 47 -10.70 -6.09 8.69
CA GLU A 47 -10.64 -7.00 7.54
C GLU A 47 -9.42 -7.96 7.54
N GLY A 48 -8.53 -7.86 8.53
CA GLY A 48 -7.34 -8.70 8.62
C GLY A 48 -6.21 -8.24 7.69
N HIS A 49 -5.60 -9.17 6.93
CA HIS A 49 -4.50 -8.86 6.00
C HIS A 49 -5.04 -8.49 4.62
N GLN A 50 -4.62 -7.34 4.10
CA GLN A 50 -4.87 -6.89 2.73
C GLN A 50 -3.53 -6.75 1.98
N TYR A 51 -3.55 -6.95 0.66
CA TYR A 51 -2.34 -7.04 -0.16
C TYR A 51 -2.41 -6.10 -1.35
N ALA A 52 -1.31 -5.42 -1.65
CA ALA A 52 -1.06 -4.81 -2.96
C ALA A 52 0.13 -5.50 -3.61
N VAL A 53 -0.04 -5.90 -4.87
CA VAL A 53 1.00 -6.55 -5.67
C VAL A 53 1.11 -5.78 -6.98
N LEU A 54 2.29 -5.20 -7.22
CA LEU A 54 2.60 -4.39 -8.40
C LEU A 54 3.70 -5.09 -9.21
N ARG A 55 3.49 -5.29 -10.51
CA ARG A 55 4.42 -6.01 -11.38
C ARG A 55 5.33 -5.06 -12.15
N ASP A 56 6.63 -5.33 -12.14
CA ASP A 56 7.62 -4.57 -12.89
C ASP A 56 7.50 -4.71 -14.41
N SER A 57 6.78 -5.72 -14.87
CA SER A 57 6.42 -5.93 -16.27
C SER A 57 5.17 -5.15 -16.72
N SER A 58 4.50 -4.42 -15.83
CA SER A 58 3.27 -3.67 -16.11
C SER A 58 3.52 -2.17 -15.96
N ASP A 59 3.41 -1.43 -17.08
CA ASP A 59 3.57 0.03 -17.07
C ASP A 59 2.55 0.71 -16.13
N GLU A 60 1.32 0.19 -16.08
CA GLU A 60 0.27 0.70 -15.17
C GLU A 60 0.64 0.48 -13.70
N ASP A 61 1.14 -0.70 -13.35
CA ASP A 61 1.55 -1.00 -11.97
C ASP A 61 2.78 -0.16 -11.57
N MET A 62 3.68 0.08 -12.53
CA MET A 62 4.87 0.89 -12.30
C MET A 62 4.56 2.39 -12.17
N GLU A 63 3.54 2.88 -12.87
CA GLU A 63 2.99 4.23 -12.65
C GLU A 63 2.42 4.34 -11.23
N ILE A 64 1.64 3.35 -10.78
CA ILE A 64 1.12 3.30 -9.41
C ILE A 64 2.27 3.26 -8.38
N TYR A 65 3.28 2.42 -8.60
CA TYR A 65 4.45 2.31 -7.72
C TYR A 65 5.23 3.62 -7.64
N GLY A 66 5.37 4.33 -8.76
CA GLY A 66 6.01 5.64 -8.84
C GLY A 66 5.28 6.72 -8.06
N HIS A 67 3.95 6.60 -7.93
CA HIS A 67 3.04 7.61 -7.41
C HIS A 67 2.20 7.16 -6.21
N LEU A 68 2.76 6.32 -5.33
CA LEU A 68 2.05 5.79 -4.15
C LEU A 68 1.43 6.89 -3.25
N GLU A 69 1.99 8.11 -3.22
CA GLU A 69 1.45 9.28 -2.50
C GLU A 69 0.10 9.80 -3.03
N GLU A 70 -0.28 9.43 -4.25
CA GLU A 70 -1.60 9.76 -4.79
C GLU A 70 -2.69 8.88 -4.16
N TYR A 71 -2.31 7.67 -3.73
CA TYR A 71 -3.21 6.65 -3.21
C TYR A 71 -3.17 6.54 -1.69
N PHE A 72 -2.02 6.83 -1.06
CA PHE A 72 -1.81 6.66 0.38
C PHE A 72 -1.19 7.93 0.99
N GLU A 73 -1.71 8.37 2.14
CA GLU A 73 -1.06 9.36 3.01
C GLU A 73 -0.62 8.70 4.31
N GLU A 74 0.61 8.96 4.77
CA GLU A 74 1.00 8.59 6.13
C GLU A 74 0.22 9.43 7.14
N VAL A 75 -0.37 8.79 8.14
CA VAL A 75 -1.10 9.45 9.24
C VAL A 75 -0.40 9.17 10.55
N SER A 76 -0.32 10.18 11.43
CA SER A 76 0.18 9.98 12.78
C SER A 76 -0.91 9.36 13.65
N MET A 77 -0.55 8.54 14.64
CA MET A 77 -1.52 7.96 15.59
C MET A 77 -2.30 9.01 16.40
N THR A 78 -1.86 10.27 16.39
CA THR A 78 -2.55 11.41 17.00
C THR A 78 -3.71 11.94 16.15
N GLU A 79 -3.82 11.51 14.90
CA GLU A 79 -4.79 12.00 13.89
C GLU A 79 -5.82 10.94 13.46
N ILE A 80 -5.82 9.79 14.15
CA ILE A 80 -6.75 8.67 13.96
C ILE A 80 -7.74 8.64 15.13
#